data_AF-A0A960JVN8-F1
#
_entry.id   AF-A0A960JVN8-F1
#
_cell.length_a   1.000
_cell.length_b   1.000
_cell.length_c   1.000
_cell.angle_alpha   90.00
_cell.angle_beta   90.00
_cell.angle_gamma   90.00
#
_symmetry.space_group_name_H-M   'P 1'
#
loop_
_entity.id
_entity.type
_entity.pdbx_description
1 polymer ?
#
loop_
_entity_poly.entity_id
_entity_poly.type
_entity_poly.pdbx_seq_one_letter_code
_entity_poly.pdbx_strand_id
1 'polypeptide(L)'
;MTRQTNLRTHIFAGAAIALALAGGLTACSSDDTADKGKDDKKTQSPEGKDSYQASISRTADGVPHISGKTFGDVVFGQGYASGQDRTCDLADQVIKIRGERAKYLGAGDEDANLNSDIQWRTIGIFDSATKDWEKIPAEVQDMFKAFTAGWNSHLEEVGVDKISGWCAAEKWVRPLEPSETYAYARSIALSASGARIGAYIPTAQPPSAESAEPAGAASPG
;
A
#
# COMPACT_ATOMS: atom_id res chain seq x y z
N MET A 1 53.87 5.55 21.76
CA MET A 1 53.78 4.74 23.00
C MET A 1 52.32 4.72 23.42
N THR A 2 51.51 3.85 22.81
CA THR A 2 50.08 3.68 23.14
C THR A 2 49.71 2.22 22.91
N ARG A 3 49.13 1.63 23.95
CA ARG A 3 48.99 0.19 24.24
C ARG A 3 48.21 -0.62 23.19
N GLN A 4 48.79 -1.75 22.78
CA GLN A 4 48.08 -2.96 22.35
C GLN A 4 47.42 -3.65 23.55
N THR A 5 46.20 -4.16 23.39
CA THR A 5 45.67 -5.35 24.09
C THR A 5 44.51 -5.93 23.26
N ASN A 6 44.78 -7.05 22.59
CA ASN A 6 44.29 -8.41 22.90
C ASN A 6 43.03 -8.83 22.11
N LEU A 7 43.31 -9.46 20.97
CA LEU A 7 42.38 -10.25 20.16
C LEU A 7 42.29 -11.65 20.78
N ARG A 8 41.11 -12.06 21.26
CA ARG A 8 40.85 -13.43 21.74
C ARG A 8 40.21 -14.24 20.61
N THR A 9 41.03 -15.12 20.04
CA THR A 9 40.66 -16.18 19.10
C THR A 9 39.83 -17.24 19.83
N HIS A 10 38.59 -17.48 19.39
CA HIS A 10 37.80 -18.63 19.83
C HIS A 10 37.77 -19.69 18.73
N ILE A 11 38.32 -20.86 19.08
CA ILE A 11 38.39 -22.08 18.30
C ILE A 11 36.98 -22.67 18.17
N PHE A 12 36.54 -22.90 16.92
CA PHE A 12 35.33 -23.66 16.62
C PHE A 12 35.63 -25.17 16.78
N ALA A 13 35.05 -25.80 17.79
CA ALA A 13 34.93 -27.24 17.92
C ALA A 13 33.48 -27.63 17.62
N GLY A 14 33.29 -28.52 16.66
CA GLY A 14 31.99 -28.90 16.13
C GLY A 14 31.14 -29.76 17.07
N ALA A 15 29.85 -29.78 16.78
CA ALA A 15 28.97 -30.89 17.10
C ALA A 15 27.85 -30.91 16.05
N ALA A 16 27.85 -31.95 15.23
CA ALA A 16 26.75 -32.28 14.33
C ALA A 16 25.53 -32.70 15.16
N ILE A 17 24.36 -32.11 14.89
CA ILE A 17 23.09 -32.58 15.42
C ILE A 17 22.19 -32.90 14.23
N ALA A 18 21.79 -34.17 14.18
CA ALA A 18 21.03 -34.80 13.13
C ALA A 18 19.60 -34.25 13.05
N LEU A 19 19.14 -34.00 11.81
CA LEU A 19 17.73 -33.80 11.48
C LEU A 19 17.02 -35.17 11.46
N ALA A 20 16.09 -35.37 12.38
CA ALA A 20 14.98 -36.29 12.17
C ALA A 20 13.84 -35.89 13.11
N LEU A 21 12.68 -35.55 12.56
CA LEU A 21 11.35 -35.90 13.08
C LEU A 21 10.28 -35.43 12.10
N ALA A 22 9.75 -36.41 11.35
CA ALA A 22 8.42 -36.36 10.79
C ALA A 22 7.43 -36.77 11.89
N GLY A 23 6.28 -36.09 12.00
CA GLY A 23 5.18 -36.53 12.85
C GLY A 23 4.11 -35.48 13.13
N GLY A 24 2.92 -35.70 12.54
CA GLY A 24 1.64 -35.29 13.14
C GLY A 24 1.12 -33.90 12.80
N LEU A 25 0.40 -33.75 11.68
CA LEU A 25 -0.65 -32.74 11.56
C LEU A 25 -1.83 -33.17 12.45
N THR A 26 -1.78 -32.82 13.73
CA THR A 26 -2.93 -32.91 14.62
C THR A 26 -3.72 -31.62 14.50
N ALA A 27 -4.90 -31.71 13.89
CA ALA A 27 -5.89 -30.63 13.90
C ALA A 27 -6.37 -30.43 15.34
N CYS A 28 -6.14 -29.25 15.91
CA CYS A 28 -6.79 -28.83 17.14
C CYS A 28 -7.94 -27.89 16.80
N SER A 29 -9.13 -28.47 16.74
CA SER A 29 -10.38 -27.77 17.08
C SER A 29 -10.33 -27.47 18.57
N SER A 30 -10.65 -26.26 18.99
CA SER A 30 -10.92 -25.94 20.40
C SER A 30 -12.03 -24.92 20.44
N ASP A 31 -13.15 -25.37 20.99
CA ASP A 31 -14.34 -24.61 21.31
C ASP A 31 -14.13 -23.77 22.60
N ASP A 32 -14.77 -22.61 22.56
CA ASP A 32 -15.36 -21.81 23.63
C ASP A 32 -14.54 -21.29 24.82
N THR A 33 -14.33 -19.97 24.82
CA THR A 33 -14.92 -19.08 25.85
C THR A 33 -15.18 -17.69 25.27
N ALA A 34 -16.45 -17.31 25.22
CA ALA A 34 -16.89 -15.97 24.85
C ALA A 34 -16.56 -14.98 25.96
N ASP A 35 -15.62 -14.07 25.70
CA ASP A 35 -15.49 -12.81 26.45
C ASP A 35 -16.24 -11.71 25.70
N LYS A 36 -17.24 -11.11 26.37
CA LYS A 36 -18.10 -10.06 25.83
C LYS A 36 -17.47 -8.69 26.11
N GLY A 37 -16.52 -8.32 25.28
CA GLY A 37 -16.12 -6.92 25.05
C GLY A 37 -16.53 -6.50 23.65
N LYS A 38 -17.84 -6.42 23.38
CA LYS A 38 -18.37 -6.21 22.02
C LYS A 38 -18.64 -4.73 21.77
N ASP A 39 -17.62 -4.01 21.35
CA ASP A 39 -17.78 -2.68 20.74
C ASP A 39 -18.30 -2.87 19.29
N ASP A 40 -19.56 -3.27 19.17
CA ASP A 40 -20.27 -3.33 17.88
C ASP A 40 -20.59 -1.89 17.43
N LYS A 41 -19.62 -1.19 16.79
CA LYS A 41 -19.87 0.13 16.23
C LYS A 41 -20.55 -0.02 14.86
N LYS A 42 -21.84 0.28 14.82
CA LYS A 42 -22.58 0.43 13.56
C LYS A 42 -22.10 1.70 12.86
N THR A 43 -21.57 1.56 11.65
CA THR A 43 -21.03 2.68 10.87
C THR A 43 -21.91 2.91 9.65
N GLN A 44 -22.24 4.17 9.39
CA GLN A 44 -23.10 4.59 8.29
C GLN A 44 -22.40 5.67 7.47
N SER A 45 -22.61 5.64 6.16
CA SER A 45 -22.24 6.76 5.28
C SER A 45 -23.11 7.99 5.63
N PRO A 46 -22.57 9.23 5.55
CA PRO A 46 -23.40 10.44 5.56
C PRO A 46 -24.48 10.36 4.46
N GLU A 47 -25.67 10.89 4.74
CA GLU A 47 -26.90 10.64 3.96
C GLU A 47 -26.81 11.02 2.47
N GLY A 48 -27.20 10.08 1.60
CA GLY A 48 -27.31 10.18 0.14
C GLY A 48 -27.96 8.90 -0.40
N LYS A 49 -28.50 8.92 -1.64
CA LYS A 49 -29.48 7.95 -2.19
C LYS A 49 -29.07 6.46 -2.24
N ASP A 50 -27.85 6.10 -1.83
CA ASP A 50 -27.38 4.73 -1.64
C ASP A 50 -26.53 4.63 -0.35
N SER A 51 -27.18 4.76 0.81
CA SER A 51 -26.47 4.72 2.10
C SER A 51 -25.93 3.31 2.40
N TYR A 52 -24.61 3.16 2.46
CA TYR A 52 -23.98 1.94 2.95
C TYR A 52 -24.12 1.79 4.48
N GLN A 53 -24.25 0.55 4.94
CA GLN A 53 -24.38 0.25 6.36
C GLN A 53 -23.60 -1.01 6.75
N ALA A 54 -22.52 -0.82 7.52
CA ALA A 54 -21.67 -1.89 8.01
C ALA A 54 -21.65 -1.94 9.55
N SER A 55 -21.49 -3.14 10.10
CA SER A 55 -21.11 -3.34 11.50
C SER A 55 -19.64 -3.73 11.55
N ILE A 56 -18.86 -3.01 12.34
CA ILE A 56 -17.44 -3.27 12.54
C ILE A 56 -17.23 -3.54 14.03
N SER A 57 -16.72 -4.72 14.36
CA SER A 57 -16.19 -5.05 15.68
C SER A 57 -14.71 -5.38 15.54
N ARG A 58 -13.93 -5.25 16.62
CA ARG A 58 -12.49 -5.51 16.60
C ARG A 58 -12.11 -6.50 17.70
N THR A 59 -11.10 -7.33 17.42
CA THR A 59 -10.44 -8.12 18.47
C THR A 59 -9.61 -7.21 19.39
N ALA A 60 -9.07 -7.76 20.48
CA ALA A 60 -8.19 -7.03 21.41
C ALA A 60 -6.96 -6.42 20.72
N ASP A 61 -6.41 -7.10 19.72
CA ASP A 61 -5.27 -6.62 18.91
C ASP A 61 -5.71 -5.68 17.76
N GLY A 62 -6.99 -5.31 17.71
CA GLY A 62 -7.54 -4.37 16.74
C GLY A 62 -7.92 -4.98 15.39
N VAL A 63 -7.97 -6.30 15.22
CA VAL A 63 -8.33 -6.93 13.93
C VAL A 63 -9.82 -6.72 13.63
N PRO A 64 -10.21 -6.08 12.51
CA PRO A 64 -11.61 -5.78 12.22
C PRO A 64 -12.38 -7.00 11.68
N HIS A 65 -13.53 -7.27 12.29
CA HIS A 65 -14.57 -8.16 11.78
C HIS A 65 -15.70 -7.31 11.22
N ILE A 66 -15.90 -7.39 9.90
CA ILE A 66 -16.83 -6.54 9.17
C ILE A 66 -18.01 -7.38 8.67
N SER A 67 -19.23 -6.89 8.91
CA SER A 67 -20.46 -7.51 8.39
C SER A 67 -21.38 -6.47 7.80
N GLY A 68 -22.16 -6.87 6.79
CA GLY A 68 -23.09 -6.03 6.04
C GLY A 68 -24.16 -6.88 5.37
N LYS A 69 -25.26 -6.26 4.90
CA LYS A 69 -26.36 -6.98 4.24
C LYS A 69 -26.07 -7.27 2.78
N THR A 70 -25.26 -6.42 2.17
CA THR A 70 -24.82 -6.52 0.77
C THR A 70 -23.30 -6.59 0.70
N PHE A 71 -22.77 -7.02 -0.45
CA PHE A 71 -21.32 -6.96 -0.68
C PHE A 71 -20.79 -5.52 -0.60
N GLY A 72 -21.54 -4.54 -1.14
CA GLY A 72 -21.21 -3.12 -1.02
C GLY A 72 -21.10 -2.65 0.43
N ASP A 73 -21.98 -3.08 1.32
CA ASP A 73 -21.90 -2.75 2.75
C ASP A 73 -20.61 -3.29 3.39
N VAL A 74 -20.22 -4.54 3.08
CA VAL A 74 -19.00 -5.13 3.61
C VAL A 74 -17.77 -4.39 3.10
N VAL A 75 -17.73 -4.07 1.81
CA VAL A 75 -16.63 -3.32 1.18
C VAL A 75 -16.55 -1.88 1.71
N PHE A 76 -17.68 -1.25 1.98
CA PHE A 76 -17.74 0.03 2.69
C PHE A 76 -17.13 -0.06 4.09
N GLY A 77 -17.51 -1.08 4.88
CA GLY A 77 -16.93 -1.31 6.20
C GLY A 77 -15.42 -1.55 6.14
N GLN A 78 -14.94 -2.24 5.10
CA GLN A 78 -13.51 -2.42 4.85
C GLN A 78 -12.80 -1.08 4.56
N GLY A 79 -13.41 -0.22 3.74
CA GLY A 79 -12.92 1.13 3.48
C GLY A 79 -12.81 1.97 4.76
N TYR A 80 -13.85 1.93 5.60
CA TYR A 80 -13.89 2.67 6.85
C TYR A 80 -12.84 2.17 7.86
N ALA A 81 -12.71 0.84 8.03
CA ALA A 81 -11.66 0.26 8.86
C ALA A 81 -10.26 0.60 8.33
N SER A 82 -10.06 0.57 7.01
CA SER A 82 -8.82 1.03 6.39
C SER A 82 -8.54 2.51 6.64
N GLY A 83 -9.57 3.37 6.72
CA GLY A 83 -9.43 4.75 7.15
C GLY A 83 -8.91 4.84 8.59
N GLN A 84 -9.53 4.12 9.52
CA GLN A 84 -9.11 4.13 10.92
C GLN A 84 -7.64 3.75 11.11
N ASP A 85 -7.18 2.76 10.36
CA ASP A 85 -5.88 2.14 10.62
C ASP A 85 -4.77 2.69 9.73
N ARG A 86 -5.09 3.02 8.46
CA ARG A 86 -4.12 3.24 7.37
C ARG A 86 -4.41 4.49 6.54
N THR A 87 -5.06 5.52 7.11
CA THR A 87 -5.35 6.79 6.40
C THR A 87 -4.12 7.36 5.70
N CYS A 88 -3.02 7.55 6.45
CA CYS A 88 -1.81 8.17 5.90
C CYS A 88 -1.21 7.38 4.75
N ASP A 89 -1.20 6.04 4.86
CA ASP A 89 -0.61 5.20 3.82
C ASP A 89 -1.38 5.31 2.51
N LEU A 90 -2.71 5.22 2.54
CA LEU A 90 -3.50 5.30 1.31
C LEU A 90 -3.38 6.68 0.67
N ALA A 91 -3.48 7.77 1.45
CA ALA A 91 -3.32 9.12 0.95
C ALA A 91 -1.93 9.34 0.31
N ASP A 92 -0.88 8.82 0.96
CA ASP A 92 0.50 8.88 0.47
C ASP A 92 0.71 8.05 -0.80
N GLN A 93 0.11 6.86 -0.89
CA GLN A 93 0.17 6.05 -2.12
C GLN A 93 -0.55 6.72 -3.28
N VAL A 94 -1.68 7.40 -3.04
CA VAL A 94 -2.38 8.12 -4.10
C VAL A 94 -1.53 9.27 -4.65
N ILE A 95 -0.90 10.10 -3.81
CA ILE A 95 -0.01 11.15 -4.34
C ILE A 95 1.26 10.59 -4.99
N LYS A 96 1.75 9.42 -4.55
CA LYS A 96 2.87 8.73 -5.18
C LYS A 96 2.56 8.34 -6.62
N ILE A 97 1.44 7.65 -6.85
CA ILE A 97 1.10 7.16 -8.20
C ILE A 97 0.67 8.29 -9.14
N ARG A 98 0.23 9.44 -8.59
CA ARG A 98 0.01 10.71 -9.33
C ARG A 98 1.33 11.42 -9.68
N GLY A 99 2.44 11.00 -9.09
CA GLY A 99 3.73 11.67 -9.18
C GLY A 99 3.70 13.07 -8.59
N GLU A 100 3.16 13.20 -7.38
CA GLU A 100 3.01 14.47 -6.66
C GLU A 100 3.75 14.48 -5.31
N ARG A 101 4.60 13.49 -5.00
CA ARG A 101 5.31 13.49 -3.72
C ARG A 101 6.29 14.64 -3.59
N ALA A 102 7.03 14.98 -4.64
CA ALA A 102 7.97 16.10 -4.61
C ALA A 102 7.25 17.44 -4.40
N LYS A 103 6.01 17.57 -4.88
CA LYS A 103 5.17 18.75 -4.68
C LYS A 103 4.79 18.96 -3.21
N TYR A 104 4.49 17.88 -2.48
CA TYR A 104 4.00 17.98 -1.09
C TYR A 104 5.08 17.75 -0.03
N LEU A 105 6.04 16.87 -0.31
CA LEU A 105 7.04 16.38 0.65
C LEU A 105 8.46 16.89 0.32
N GLY A 106 8.61 17.69 -0.74
CA GLY A 106 9.91 18.12 -1.27
C GLY A 106 10.64 17.01 -2.03
N ALA A 107 11.78 17.33 -2.65
CA ALA A 107 12.52 16.41 -3.51
C ALA A 107 12.96 15.10 -2.81
N GLY A 108 13.06 15.11 -1.48
CA GLY A 108 13.56 13.99 -0.69
C GLY A 108 15.09 13.89 -0.73
N ASP A 109 15.65 13.07 0.16
CA ASP A 109 17.08 12.79 0.16
C ASP A 109 17.48 12.15 -1.18
N GLU A 110 18.58 12.62 -1.77
CA GLU A 110 19.09 12.17 -3.07
C GLU A 110 17.99 12.18 -4.17
N ASP A 111 17.11 13.18 -4.13
CA ASP A 111 16.00 13.36 -5.07
C ASP A 111 15.01 12.18 -5.08
N ALA A 112 14.90 11.40 -4.00
CA ALA A 112 14.07 10.19 -3.97
C ALA A 112 12.60 10.41 -4.34
N ASN A 113 11.97 11.50 -3.87
CA ASN A 113 10.57 11.81 -4.23
C ASN A 113 10.47 12.33 -5.65
N LEU A 114 11.44 13.14 -6.10
CA LEU A 114 11.47 13.66 -7.47
C LEU A 114 11.63 12.51 -8.49
N ASN A 115 12.55 11.60 -8.23
CA ASN A 115 12.77 10.40 -9.04
C ASN A 115 11.54 9.48 -9.02
N SER A 116 10.91 9.29 -7.86
CA SER A 116 9.62 8.57 -7.77
C SER A 116 8.55 9.24 -8.64
N ASP A 117 8.43 10.57 -8.60
CA ASP A 117 7.43 11.29 -9.38
C ASP A 117 7.66 11.14 -10.90
N ILE A 118 8.92 11.25 -11.35
CA ILE A 118 9.29 11.00 -12.75
C ILE A 118 8.93 9.57 -13.14
N GLN A 119 9.27 8.58 -12.30
CA GLN A 119 8.95 7.17 -12.52
C GLN A 119 7.44 6.95 -12.70
N TRP A 120 6.60 7.40 -11.75
CA TRP A 120 5.16 7.14 -11.80
C TRP A 120 4.47 7.88 -12.94
N ARG A 121 4.91 9.11 -13.26
CA ARG A 121 4.43 9.85 -14.43
C ARG A 121 4.81 9.16 -15.74
N THR A 122 6.01 8.59 -15.82
CA THR A 122 6.48 7.86 -17.00
C THR A 122 5.72 6.54 -17.18
N ILE A 123 5.46 5.81 -16.09
CA ILE A 123 4.65 4.59 -16.10
C ILE A 123 3.20 4.91 -16.52
N GLY A 124 2.67 6.07 -16.10
CA GLY A 124 1.35 6.54 -16.52
C GLY A 124 0.17 5.72 -15.99
N ILE A 125 0.37 4.94 -14.91
CA ILE A 125 -0.68 4.03 -14.41
C ILE A 125 -1.91 4.80 -13.92
N PHE A 126 -1.72 5.97 -13.31
CA PHE A 126 -2.81 6.78 -12.78
C PHE A 126 -3.69 7.31 -13.92
N ASP A 127 -3.08 7.90 -14.93
CA ASP A 127 -3.79 8.43 -16.11
C ASP A 127 -4.48 7.31 -16.90
N SER A 128 -3.83 6.15 -17.06
CA SER A 128 -4.46 4.99 -17.69
C SER A 128 -5.64 4.47 -16.88
N ALA A 129 -5.50 4.33 -15.56
CA ALA A 129 -6.56 3.82 -14.69
C ALA A 129 -7.79 4.73 -14.68
N THR A 130 -7.57 6.04 -14.54
CA THR A 130 -8.66 7.03 -14.51
C THR A 130 -9.36 7.14 -15.86
N LYS A 131 -8.62 7.09 -16.99
CA LYS A 131 -9.20 7.06 -18.34
C LYS A 131 -10.05 5.82 -18.62
N ASP A 132 -9.66 4.67 -18.05
CA ASP A 132 -10.36 3.40 -18.25
C ASP A 132 -11.55 3.22 -17.30
N TRP A 133 -11.69 4.05 -16.26
CA TRP A 133 -12.67 3.89 -15.18
C TRP A 133 -14.09 3.61 -15.70
N GLU A 134 -14.59 4.40 -16.65
CA GLU A 134 -15.95 4.24 -17.21
C GLU A 134 -16.14 2.97 -18.07
N LYS A 135 -15.06 2.24 -18.35
CA LYS A 135 -15.08 1.04 -19.20
C LYS A 135 -14.94 -0.26 -18.40
N ILE A 136 -14.60 -0.18 -17.11
CA ILE A 136 -14.46 -1.37 -16.28
C ILE A 136 -15.85 -1.93 -15.94
N PRO A 137 -15.96 -3.23 -15.59
CA PRO A 137 -17.25 -3.81 -15.21
C PRO A 137 -17.90 -3.04 -14.05
N ALA A 138 -19.22 -2.84 -14.12
CA ALA A 138 -19.97 -2.07 -13.11
C ALA A 138 -19.75 -2.59 -11.68
N GLU A 139 -19.72 -3.91 -11.50
CA GLU A 139 -19.44 -4.54 -10.21
C GLU A 139 -18.07 -4.13 -9.63
N VAL A 140 -17.05 -3.98 -10.47
CA VAL A 140 -15.72 -3.49 -10.05
C VAL A 140 -15.79 -2.02 -9.66
N GLN A 141 -16.50 -1.19 -10.45
CA GLN A 141 -16.71 0.21 -10.07
C GLN A 141 -17.42 0.31 -8.71
N ASP A 142 -18.47 -0.47 -8.49
CA ASP A 142 -19.28 -0.42 -7.28
C ASP A 142 -18.48 -0.86 -6.04
N MET A 143 -17.58 -1.82 -6.19
CA MET A 143 -16.63 -2.19 -5.14
C MET A 143 -15.72 -1.02 -4.76
N PHE A 144 -15.08 -0.35 -5.73
CA PHE A 144 -14.20 0.79 -5.45
C PHE A 144 -14.97 2.03 -4.95
N LYS A 145 -16.20 2.26 -5.43
CA LYS A 145 -17.11 3.29 -4.89
C LYS A 145 -17.41 3.04 -3.41
N ALA A 146 -17.81 1.82 -3.05
CA ALA A 146 -18.11 1.46 -1.67
C ALA A 146 -16.88 1.59 -0.76
N PHE A 147 -15.72 1.07 -1.17
CA PHE A 147 -14.49 1.17 -0.40
C PHE A 147 -14.10 2.64 -0.16
N THR A 148 -14.14 3.44 -1.23
CA THR A 148 -13.77 4.86 -1.16
C THR A 148 -14.75 5.66 -0.30
N ALA A 149 -16.05 5.36 -0.40
CA ALA A 149 -17.06 5.96 0.47
C ALA A 149 -16.80 5.64 1.95
N GLY A 150 -16.40 4.42 2.28
CA GLY A 150 -16.03 4.03 3.65
C GLY A 150 -14.82 4.80 4.17
N TRP A 151 -13.76 4.86 3.37
CA TRP A 151 -12.54 5.59 3.74
C TRP A 151 -12.79 7.09 3.92
N ASN A 152 -13.54 7.70 2.98
CA ASN A 152 -13.92 9.11 3.05
C ASN A 152 -14.84 9.40 4.26
N SER A 153 -15.75 8.48 4.60
CA SER A 153 -16.64 8.64 5.77
C SER A 153 -15.86 8.71 7.08
N HIS A 154 -14.79 7.91 7.22
CA HIS A 154 -13.90 8.01 8.38
C HIS A 154 -13.16 9.35 8.41
N LEU A 155 -12.62 9.77 7.25
CA LEU A 155 -11.89 11.03 7.15
C LEU A 155 -12.79 12.24 7.49
N GLU A 156 -14.04 12.22 7.05
CA GLU A 156 -15.03 13.25 7.37
C GLU A 156 -15.41 13.24 8.86
N GLU A 157 -15.65 12.06 9.44
CA GLU A 157 -16.01 11.92 10.87
C GLU A 157 -14.94 12.48 11.80
N VAL A 158 -13.67 12.20 11.52
CA VAL A 158 -12.55 12.61 12.38
C VAL A 158 -12.06 14.02 12.03
N GLY A 159 -12.06 14.38 10.75
CA GLY A 159 -11.43 15.57 10.22
C GLY A 159 -9.92 15.40 10.05
N VAL A 160 -9.36 15.97 8.97
CA VAL A 160 -7.94 15.82 8.58
C VAL A 160 -6.96 16.19 9.70
N ASP A 161 -7.31 17.16 10.55
CA ASP A 161 -6.43 17.62 11.64
C ASP A 161 -6.33 16.63 12.81
N LYS A 162 -7.25 15.66 12.91
CA LYS A 162 -7.38 14.75 14.06
C LYS A 162 -7.19 13.28 13.71
N ILE A 163 -6.88 12.97 12.44
CA ILE A 163 -6.55 11.61 12.04
C ILE A 163 -5.34 11.11 12.82
N SER A 164 -5.32 9.83 13.13
CA SER A 164 -4.15 9.17 13.70
C SER A 164 -3.07 9.01 12.63
N GLY A 165 -1.82 9.34 12.99
CA GLY A 165 -0.66 9.07 12.15
C GLY A 165 0.17 10.30 11.81
N TRP A 166 1.17 10.08 10.95
CA TRP A 166 2.21 11.06 10.61
C TRP A 166 1.76 12.15 9.62
N CYS A 167 0.55 12.03 9.07
CA CYS A 167 0.01 12.90 8.04
C CYS A 167 -1.11 13.83 8.54
N ALA A 168 -1.31 13.95 9.86
CA ALA A 168 -2.35 14.81 10.41
C ALA A 168 -2.17 16.26 9.94
N ALA A 169 -3.28 16.92 9.57
CA ALA A 169 -3.34 18.27 9.02
C ALA A 169 -2.59 18.49 7.68
N GLU A 170 -2.09 17.44 7.04
CA GLU A 170 -1.40 17.55 5.76
C GLU A 170 -2.35 17.86 4.61
N LYS A 171 -1.98 18.83 3.76
CA LYS A 171 -2.84 19.33 2.66
C LYS A 171 -3.14 18.28 1.58
N TRP A 172 -2.33 17.23 1.50
CA TRP A 172 -2.49 16.14 0.55
C TRP A 172 -3.40 15.01 1.09
N VAL A 173 -3.80 15.07 2.36
CA VAL A 173 -4.84 14.20 2.91
C VAL A 173 -6.20 14.85 2.67
N ARG A 174 -6.99 14.24 1.79
CA ARG A 174 -8.29 14.74 1.34
C ARG A 174 -9.20 13.57 0.98
N PRO A 175 -10.52 13.80 0.85
CA PRO A 175 -11.40 12.82 0.23
C PRO A 175 -10.84 12.36 -1.13
N LEU A 176 -10.90 11.05 -1.35
CA LEU A 176 -10.43 10.38 -2.56
C LEU A 176 -11.59 10.13 -3.52
N GLU A 177 -11.29 10.09 -4.81
CA GLU A 177 -12.22 9.60 -5.82
C GLU A 177 -12.11 8.07 -5.98
N PRO A 178 -13.22 7.35 -6.31
CA PRO A 178 -13.17 5.90 -6.55
C PRO A 178 -12.16 5.47 -7.62
N SER A 179 -11.95 6.31 -8.64
CA SER A 179 -10.95 6.06 -9.68
C SER A 179 -9.52 6.17 -9.15
N GLU A 180 -9.26 6.92 -8.07
CA GLU A 180 -7.94 7.04 -7.45
C GLU A 180 -7.58 5.79 -6.64
N THR A 181 -8.54 5.23 -5.90
CA THR A 181 -8.35 3.97 -5.18
C THR A 181 -8.23 2.78 -6.15
N TYR A 182 -8.97 2.80 -7.26
CA TYR A 182 -8.77 1.87 -8.38
C TYR A 182 -7.39 2.02 -9.04
N ALA A 183 -6.92 3.24 -9.27
CA ALA A 183 -5.58 3.49 -9.80
C ALA A 183 -4.50 2.92 -8.88
N TYR A 184 -4.65 3.09 -7.57
CA TYR A 184 -3.76 2.48 -6.60
C TYR A 184 -3.80 0.94 -6.67
N ALA A 185 -4.99 0.33 -6.74
CA ALA A 185 -5.10 -1.11 -6.90
C ALA A 185 -4.41 -1.63 -8.18
N ARG A 186 -4.53 -0.91 -9.32
CA ARG A 186 -3.79 -1.24 -10.55
C ARG A 186 -2.28 -1.13 -10.37
N SER A 187 -1.81 -0.15 -9.58
CA SER A 187 -0.38 0.04 -9.33
C SER A 187 0.26 -1.17 -8.63
N ILE A 188 -0.50 -1.90 -7.80
CA ILE A 188 -0.02 -3.08 -7.08
C ILE A 188 0.41 -4.19 -8.05
N ALA A 189 -0.24 -4.31 -9.21
CA ALA A 189 0.12 -5.29 -10.23
C ALA A 189 1.57 -5.11 -10.75
N LEU A 190 2.13 -3.90 -10.68
CA LEU A 190 3.51 -3.64 -11.06
C LEU A 190 4.52 -4.32 -10.13
N SER A 191 4.13 -4.64 -8.89
CA SER A 191 4.99 -5.34 -7.92
C SER A 191 5.42 -6.72 -8.39
N ALA A 192 4.64 -7.35 -9.29
CA ALA A 192 4.99 -8.64 -9.87
C ALA A 192 6.22 -8.57 -10.81
N SER A 193 6.52 -7.40 -11.39
CA SER A 193 7.69 -7.22 -12.26
C SER A 193 8.14 -5.77 -12.40
N GLY A 194 7.34 -4.90 -13.03
CA GLY A 194 7.76 -3.55 -13.45
C GLY A 194 8.35 -2.68 -12.31
N ALA A 195 7.92 -2.89 -11.07
CA ALA A 195 8.47 -2.21 -9.91
C ALA A 195 9.98 -2.49 -9.68
N ARG A 196 10.50 -3.65 -10.13
CA ARG A 196 11.90 -4.06 -9.95
C ARG A 196 12.88 -3.27 -10.81
N ILE A 197 12.40 -2.68 -11.90
CA ILE A 197 13.21 -1.87 -12.83
C ILE A 197 12.80 -0.40 -12.83
N GLY A 198 11.69 -0.06 -12.18
CA GLY A 198 11.15 1.30 -12.22
C GLY A 198 12.09 2.37 -11.68
N ALA A 199 12.97 2.02 -10.72
CA ALA A 199 13.97 2.93 -10.17
C ALA A 199 15.03 3.39 -11.19
N TYR A 200 15.22 2.67 -12.31
CA TYR A 200 16.15 3.05 -13.36
C TYR A 200 15.53 3.99 -14.40
N ILE A 201 14.21 4.16 -14.40
CA ILE A 201 13.50 5.02 -15.35
C ILE A 201 13.97 6.48 -15.26
N PRO A 202 14.06 7.11 -14.06
CA PRO A 202 14.39 8.54 -13.97
C PRO A 202 15.81 8.87 -14.42
N THR A 203 16.73 7.92 -14.33
CA THR A 203 18.16 8.10 -14.63
C THR A 203 18.57 7.55 -15.99
N ALA A 204 17.64 6.98 -16.77
CA ALA A 204 17.94 6.43 -18.07
C ALA A 204 18.33 7.55 -19.04
N GLN A 205 19.56 7.49 -19.57
CA GLN A 205 20.09 8.42 -20.55
C GLN A 205 20.77 7.66 -21.69
N PRO A 206 20.77 8.18 -22.93
CA PRO A 206 21.57 7.61 -24.00
C PRO A 206 23.07 7.69 -23.66
N PRO A 207 23.93 6.84 -24.25
CA PRO A 207 25.37 6.96 -24.08
C PRO A 207 25.84 8.34 -24.54
N SER A 208 26.81 8.90 -23.82
CA SER A 208 27.45 10.15 -24.24
C SER A 208 28.20 9.93 -25.57
N ALA A 209 28.30 10.97 -26.41
CA ALA A 209 29.02 10.89 -27.68
C ALA A 209 30.50 10.46 -27.52
N GLU A 210 31.09 10.66 -26.34
CA GLU A 210 32.45 10.27 -25.99
C GLU A 210 32.61 8.77 -25.69
N SER A 211 31.50 8.09 -25.37
CA SER A 211 31.43 6.65 -25.10
C SER A 211 30.83 5.81 -26.25
N ALA A 212 30.49 6.46 -27.37
CA ALA A 212 29.94 5.78 -28.54
C ALA A 212 31.08 5.20 -29.39
N GLU A 213 31.62 4.06 -28.97
CA GLU A 213 32.38 3.22 -29.91
C GLU A 213 31.38 2.69 -30.96
N PRO A 214 31.59 2.95 -32.26
CA PRO A 214 30.69 2.45 -33.29
C PRO A 214 30.68 0.92 -33.20
N ALA A 215 29.50 0.33 -33.01
CA ALA A 215 29.32 -1.11 -33.04
C ALA A 215 29.90 -1.63 -34.36
N GLY A 216 31.09 -2.23 -34.29
CA GLY A 216 31.79 -2.74 -35.45
C GLY A 216 30.89 -3.69 -36.19
N ALA A 217 30.57 -3.36 -37.45
CA ALA A 217 29.86 -4.27 -38.33
C ALA A 217 30.66 -5.57 -38.41
N ALA A 218 30.10 -6.67 -37.91
CA ALA A 218 30.69 -7.98 -38.09
C ALA A 218 30.78 -8.25 -39.61
N SER A 219 32.01 -8.38 -40.13
CA SER A 219 32.22 -8.82 -41.50
C SER A 219 31.63 -10.22 -41.69
N PRO A 220 30.83 -10.46 -42.74
CA PRO A 220 30.48 -11.81 -43.14
C PRO A 220 31.73 -12.49 -43.71
N GLY A 221 32.11 -13.62 -43.11
CA GLY A 221 33.11 -14.55 -43.66
C GLY A 221 32.49 -15.52 -44.66
#